data_AF-A0A2H0LKM1-F1
#
_entry.id   AF-A0A2H0LKM1-F1
#
_cell.length_a   1.000
_cell.length_b   1.000
_cell.length_c   1.000
_cell.angle_alpha   90.00
_cell.angle_beta   90.00
_cell.angle_gamma   90.00
#
_symmetry.space_group_name_H-M   'P 1'
#
loop_
_entity.id
_entity.type
_entity.pdbx_description
1 polymer ?
#
loop_
_entity_poly.entity_id
_entity_poly.type
_entity_poly.pdbx_seq_one_letter_code
_entity_poly.pdbx_strand_id
1 'polypeptide(L)' 'LLALKLDPSNPSVLFNIGHAYEKNEDLEKAKWYYAQALIHKPGFEKAIRGLERVEGDEFSVKKDGNKSAS' A
#
# COMPACT_ATOMS: atom_id res chain seq x y z
N LEU A 1 -29.65 -0.85 14.44
CA LEU A 1 -28.17 -0.86 14.52
C LEU A 1 -27.63 -1.66 13.34
N LEU A 2 -27.48 -1.02 12.18
CA LEU A 2 -26.85 -1.62 11.00
C LEU A 2 -25.34 -1.56 11.22
N ALA A 3 -24.80 -2.52 11.99
CA ALA A 3 -23.37 -2.77 11.99
C ALA A 3 -22.99 -3.13 10.55
N LEU A 4 -22.38 -2.19 9.82
CA LEU A 4 -21.88 -2.43 8.48
C LEU A 4 -21.05 -3.71 8.54
N LYS A 5 -21.53 -4.76 7.85
CA LYS A 5 -20.74 -5.95 7.58
C LYS A 5 -19.56 -5.49 6.75
N LEU A 6 -18.49 -5.08 7.42
CA LEU A 6 -17.20 -4.87 6.81
C LEU A 6 -16.79 -6.25 6.33
N ASP A 7 -16.85 -6.44 5.03
CA ASP A 7 -16.23 -7.58 4.40
C ASP A 7 -14.71 -7.38 4.52
N PRO A 8 -14.01 -8.16 5.36
CA PRO A 8 -12.58 -8.00 5.59
C PRO A 8 -11.75 -8.30 4.33
N SER A 9 -12.36 -8.93 3.33
CA SER A 9 -11.76 -9.24 2.02
C SER A 9 -12.07 -8.19 0.94
N ASN A 10 -12.82 -7.13 1.25
CA ASN A 10 -13.10 -6.09 0.26
C ASN A 10 -11.84 -5.23 0.02
N PRO A 11 -11.33 -5.15 -1.23
CA PRO A 11 -10.14 -4.36 -1.55
C PRO A 11 -10.23 -2.91 -1.08
N SER A 12 -11.42 -2.29 -1.16
CA SER A 12 -11.61 -0.89 -0.73
C SER A 12 -11.49 -0.72 0.78
N VAL A 13 -11.94 -1.72 1.57
CA VAL A 13 -11.79 -1.72 3.03
C VAL A 13 -10.32 -1.89 3.38
N LEU A 14 -9.63 -2.85 2.76
CA LEU A 14 -8.19 -3.08 2.94
C LEU A 14 -7.38 -1.82 2.58
N PHE A 15 -7.69 -1.16 1.47
CA PHE A 15 -7.09 0.12 1.11
C PHE A 15 -7.34 1.21 2.16
N ASN A 16 -8.57 1.36 2.66
CA ASN A 16 -8.86 2.37 3.68
C ASN A 16 -8.10 2.12 4.98
N ILE A 17 -7.93 0.84 5.38
CA ILE A 17 -7.10 0.47 6.54
C ILE A 17 -5.63 0.81 6.27
N GLY A 18 -5.10 0.45 5.11
CA GLY A 18 -3.73 0.81 4.71
C GLY A 18 -3.50 2.32 4.72
N HIS A 19 -4.46 3.10 4.22
CA HIS A 19 -4.41 4.56 4.23
C HIS A 19 -4.48 5.14 5.64
N ALA A 20 -5.24 4.52 6.55
CA ALA A 20 -5.24 4.92 7.95
C ALA A 20 -3.88 4.69 8.62
N TYR A 21 -3.22 3.56 8.33
CA TYR A 21 -1.86 3.29 8.81
C TYR A 21 -0.83 4.24 8.18
N GLU A 22 -0.95 4.55 6.87
CA GLU A 22 -0.09 5.54 6.19
C GLU A 22 -0.19 6.91 6.88
N LYS A 23 -1.41 7.34 7.23
CA LYS A 23 -1.62 8.59 7.99
C LYS A 23 -1.09 8.57 9.41
N ASN A 24 -0.89 7.38 9.98
CA ASN A 24 -0.30 7.18 11.29
C ASN A 24 1.21 6.89 11.23
N GLU A 25 1.85 7.11 10.06
CA GLU A 25 3.27 6.86 9.80
C GLU A 25 3.73 5.40 9.99
N ASP A 26 2.78 4.47 10.14
CA ASP A 26 3.04 3.03 10.21
C ASP A 26 3.09 2.45 8.79
N LEU A 27 4.16 2.80 8.07
CA LEU A 27 4.33 2.48 6.65
C LEU A 27 4.40 0.97 6.39
N GLU A 28 4.95 0.20 7.32
CA GLU A 28 5.02 -1.26 7.26
C GLU A 28 3.61 -1.88 7.20
N LYS A 29 2.71 -1.45 8.09
CA LYS A 29 1.31 -1.91 8.03
C LYS A 29 0.59 -1.36 6.82
N ALA A 30 0.81 -0.09 6.45
CA ALA A 30 0.20 0.49 5.26
C ALA A 30 0.52 -0.35 4.01
N LYS A 31 1.79 -0.68 3.81
CA LYS A 31 2.29 -1.55 2.75
C LYS A 31 1.63 -2.92 2.77
N TRP A 32 1.53 -3.55 3.95
CA TRP A 32 0.88 -4.86 4.09
C TRP A 32 -0.59 -4.82 3.65
N TYR A 33 -1.37 -3.84 4.12
CA TYR A 33 -2.80 -3.72 3.77
C TYR A 33 -3.02 -3.36 2.29
N TYR A 34 -2.16 -2.52 1.71
CA TYR A 34 -2.19 -2.25 0.28
C TYR A 34 -1.89 -3.51 -0.55
N ALA A 35 -0.91 -4.32 -0.14
CA ALA A 35 -0.63 -5.60 -0.78
C ALA A 35 -1.82 -6.58 -0.67
N GLN A 36 -2.47 -6.66 0.50
CA GLN A 36 -3.68 -7.49 0.66
C GLN A 36 -4.81 -7.04 -0.27
N ALA A 37 -5.01 -5.72 -0.43
CA ALA A 37 -6.02 -5.21 -1.37
C ALA A 37 -5.74 -5.65 -2.82
N LEU A 38 -4.46 -5.75 -3.21
CA LEU A 38 -4.04 -6.22 -4.53
C LEU A 38 -4.15 -7.74 -4.71
N ILE A 39 -4.02 -8.54 -3.64
CA ILE A 39 -4.32 -9.98 -3.69
C ILE A 39 -5.78 -10.21 -4.08
N HIS A 40 -6.70 -9.43 -3.51
CA HIS A 40 -8.14 -9.54 -3.80
C HIS A 40 -8.56 -8.84 -5.10
N LYS A 41 -7.87 -7.77 -5.50
CA LYS A 41 -8.08 -7.08 -6.78
C LYS A 41 -6.73 -6.59 -7.35
N PRO A 42 -6.06 -7.39 -8.20
CA PRO A 42 -4.73 -7.07 -8.73
C PRO A 42 -4.65 -5.74 -9.49
N GLY A 43 -5.75 -5.32 -10.12
CA GLY A 43 -5.84 -4.03 -10.83
C GLY A 43 -6.38 -2.89 -9.96
N PHE A 44 -6.27 -2.93 -8.63
CA PHE A 44 -6.83 -1.87 -7.80
C PHE A 44 -5.92 -0.65 -7.73
N GLU A 45 -6.17 0.33 -8.59
CA GLU A 45 -5.30 1.49 -8.83
C GLU A 45 -5.02 2.31 -7.57
N LYS A 46 -6.00 2.39 -6.65
CA LYS A 46 -5.82 3.08 -5.36
C LYS A 46 -4.78 2.40 -4.48
N ALA A 47 -4.81 1.07 -4.40
CA ALA A 47 -3.85 0.30 -3.63
C ALA A 47 -2.46 0.28 -4.28
N ILE A 48 -2.37 0.24 -5.62
CA ILE A 48 -1.10 0.38 -6.36
C ILE A 48 -0.44 1.71 -6.01
N ARG A 49 -1.16 2.82 -6.16
CA ARG A 49 -0.63 4.16 -5.82
C ARG A 49 -0.31 4.29 -4.34
N GLY A 50 -1.07 3.63 -3.47
CA GLY A 50 -0.78 3.55 -2.04
C GLY A 50 0.56 2.88 -1.78
N LEU A 51 0.79 1.72 -2.41
CA LEU A 51 2.03 0.97 -2.32
C LEU A 51 3.21 1.79 -2.86
N GLU A 52 3.07 2.41 -4.03
CA GLU A 52 4.09 3.27 -4.63
C GLU A 52 4.50 4.44 -3.72
N ARG A 53 3.55 5.04 -2.98
CA ARG A 53 3.88 6.11 -2.02
C ARG A 53 4.67 5.58 -0.84
N VAL A 54 4.24 4.47 -0.24
CA VAL A 54 4.91 3.92 0.96
C VAL A 54 6.24 3.21 0.63
N GLU A 55 6.40 2.68 -0.58
CA GLU A 55 7.65 2.07 -1.06
C GLU A 55 8.61 3.07 -1.72
N GLY A 56 8.07 4.16 -2.29
CA GLY A 56 8.85 5.23 -2.92
C GLY A 56 9.81 5.93 -1.94
N ASP A 57 9.48 5.92 -0.65
CA ASP A 57 10.38 6.39 0.41
C ASP A 57 11.60 5.46 0.58
N GLU A 58 11.47 4.14 0.38
CA GLU A 58 12.62 3.23 0.36
C GLU A 58 13.44 3.33 -0.94
N PHE A 59 12.80 3.65 -2.08
CA PHE A 59 13.47 3.68 -3.39
C PHE A 59 14.23 4.98 -3.69
N SER A 60 13.93 6.06 -2.95
CA SER A 60 14.69 7.32 -3.01
C SER A 60 16.14 7.18 -2.55
N VAL A 61 16.50 6.09 -1.85
CA VAL A 61 17.86 5.82 -1.38
C VAL A 61 18.66 4.89 -2.32
N LYS A 62 18.02 4.23 -3.32
CA LYS A 62 18.71 3.23 -4.17
C LYS A 62 18.70 3.51 -5.67
N LYS A 63 18.37 4.73 -6.11
CA LYS A 63 18.46 5.10 -7.53
C LYS A 63 19.75 5.82 -7.96
N ASP A 64 20.75 5.88 -7.08
CA ASP A 64 22.11 6.36 -7.40
C ASP A 64 23.18 5.25 -7.25
N GLY A 65 22.89 4.04 -7.71
CA GLY A 65 23.80 2.90 -7.63
C GLY A 65 24.16 2.23 -8.96
N ASN A 66 23.70 2.74 -10.11
CA ASN A 66 24.13 2.20 -11.39
C ASN A 66 24.45 3.31 -12.41
N LYS A 67 25.51 4.06 -12.11
CA LYS A 67 26.39 4.67 -13.11
C LYS A 67 27.83 4.38 -12.70
N SER A 68 28.39 3.28 -13.22
CA SER A 68 29.79 3.19 -13.70
C SER A 68 30.27 1.73 -13.79
N ALA A 69 31.12 1.47 -14.79
CA ALA A 69 31.84 0.25 -15.16
C ALA A 69 31.05 -0.65 -16.14
N SER A 70 31.45 -0.82 -17.41
CA SER A 70 32.68 -0.47 -18.14
C SER A 70 32.37 -0.38 -19.64
#